data_AF-A0A554KE93-F1
#
_entry.id   AF-A0A554KE93-F1
#
_cell.length_a   1.000
_cell.length_b   1.000
_cell.length_c   1.000
_cell.angle_alpha   90.00
_cell.angle_beta   90.00
_cell.angle_gamma   90.00
#
_symmetry.space_group_name_H-M   'P 1'
#
loop_
_entity.id
_entity.type
_entity.pdbx_description
1 polymer ?
#
loop_
_entity_poly.entity_id
_entity_poly.type
_entity_poly.pdbx_seq_one_letter_code
_entity_poly.pdbx_strand_id
1 'polypeptide(L)'
;MKNIVIAAIFIILAGVGGYFFYQNQSLEKQIADLKDEKAGVEKELAVLKNSDLAKDLELTQLKLKTSEKDLSESKKEVARLGSRVTTLETGLNKIRPYLNAIEAVQKVVLGDTGITKGLVANADPKVSALKDQEISGHWQKAKDNIDWEVMGWQQRYFGDTISTIILRILNILPD
;
A
#
# COMPACT_ATOMS: atom_id res chain seq x y z
N MET A 1 82.89 -70.52 -7.31
CA MET A 1 81.51 -70.28 -7.79
C MET A 1 80.56 -69.79 -6.70
N LYS A 2 80.45 -70.45 -5.54
CA LYS A 2 79.49 -70.09 -4.47
C LYS A 2 79.56 -68.61 -4.01
N ASN A 3 80.75 -68.05 -3.82
CA ASN A 3 80.92 -66.66 -3.34
C ASN A 3 80.52 -65.60 -4.38
N ILE A 4 80.68 -65.90 -5.68
CA ILE A 4 80.31 -64.99 -6.77
C ILE A 4 78.79 -64.93 -6.92
N VAL A 5 78.11 -66.07 -6.77
CA VAL A 5 76.64 -66.15 -6.80
C VAL A 5 76.03 -65.41 -5.60
N ILE A 6 76.62 -65.55 -4.40
CA ILE A 6 76.17 -64.83 -3.20
C ILE A 6 76.35 -63.31 -3.37
N ALA A 7 77.48 -62.87 -3.91
CA ALA A 7 77.72 -61.44 -4.17
C ALA A 7 76.74 -60.85 -5.20
N ALA A 8 76.43 -61.59 -6.27
CA ALA A 8 75.46 -61.16 -7.27
C ALA A 8 74.03 -61.02 -6.69
N ILE A 9 73.62 -61.94 -5.82
CA ILE A 9 72.33 -61.87 -5.11
C ILE A 9 72.27 -60.64 -4.20
N PHE A 10 73.35 -60.33 -3.48
CA PHE A 10 73.41 -59.14 -2.62
C PHE A 10 73.31 -57.83 -3.41
N ILE A 11 73.95 -57.74 -4.58
CA ILE A 11 73.88 -56.54 -5.45
C ILE A 11 72.46 -56.35 -5.99
N ILE A 12 71.80 -57.43 -6.42
CA ILE A 12 70.41 -57.38 -6.89
C ILE A 12 69.47 -56.97 -5.76
N LEU A 13 69.61 -57.56 -4.56
CA LEU A 13 68.80 -57.21 -3.39
C LEU A 13 69.02 -55.75 -2.94
N ALA A 14 70.26 -55.26 -2.97
CA ALA A 14 70.57 -53.87 -2.65
C ALA A 14 70.02 -52.89 -3.69
N GLY A 15 70.08 -53.24 -4.98
CA GLY A 15 69.51 -52.41 -6.06
C GLY A 15 67.99 -52.34 -6.01
N VAL A 16 67.32 -53.46 -5.77
CA VAL A 16 65.86 -53.52 -5.58
C VAL A 16 65.46 -52.77 -4.31
N GLY A 17 66.17 -52.98 -3.19
CA GLY A 17 65.92 -52.26 -1.93
C GLY A 17 66.10 -50.74 -2.05
N GLY A 18 67.14 -50.29 -2.75
CA GLY A 18 67.39 -48.87 -3.01
C GLY A 18 66.33 -48.23 -3.91
N TYR A 19 65.88 -48.94 -4.95
CA TYR A 19 64.79 -48.48 -5.83
C TYR A 19 63.47 -48.34 -5.05
N PHE A 20 63.10 -49.35 -4.27
CA PHE A 20 61.91 -49.28 -3.41
C PHE A 20 62.00 -48.14 -2.39
N PHE A 21 63.16 -47.94 -1.76
CA PHE A 21 63.37 -46.86 -0.80
C PHE A 21 63.20 -45.48 -1.44
N TYR A 22 63.79 -45.25 -2.62
CA TYR A 22 63.63 -43.99 -3.35
C TYR A 22 62.17 -43.75 -3.78
N GLN A 23 61.49 -44.79 -4.25
CA GLN A 23 60.08 -44.70 -4.64
C GLN A 23 59.19 -44.40 -3.42
N ASN A 24 59.48 -45.01 -2.27
CA ASN A 24 58.76 -44.76 -1.02
C ASN A 24 58.96 -43.32 -0.53
N GLN A 25 60.19 -42.80 -0.59
CA GLN A 25 60.50 -41.42 -0.20
C GLN A 25 59.84 -40.39 -1.15
N SER A 26 59.77 -40.69 -2.45
CA SER A 26 59.04 -39.87 -3.42
C SER A 26 57.53 -39.86 -3.16
N LEU A 27 56.94 -41.00 -2.84
CA LEU A 27 55.52 -41.12 -2.51
C LEU A 27 55.19 -40.41 -1.19
N GLU A 28 56.04 -40.55 -0.18
CA GLU A 28 55.90 -39.84 1.10
C GLU A 28 55.91 -38.31 0.91
N LYS A 29 56.78 -37.81 0.04
CA LYS A 29 56.81 -36.39 -0.31
C LYS A 29 55.53 -35.94 -1.02
N GLN A 30 55.06 -36.69 -2.02
CA GLN A 30 53.80 -36.37 -2.72
C GLN A 30 52.60 -36.39 -1.77
N ILE A 31 52.56 -37.32 -0.82
CA ILE A 31 51.51 -37.38 0.20
C ILE A 31 51.58 -36.17 1.14
N ALA A 32 52.78 -35.72 1.50
CA ALA A 32 52.95 -34.51 2.31
C ALA A 32 52.47 -33.26 1.54
N ASP A 33 52.91 -33.11 0.29
CA ASP A 33 52.52 -31.98 -0.57
C ASP A 33 50.98 -31.94 -0.78
N LEU A 34 50.35 -33.10 -1.03
CA LEU A 34 48.90 -33.22 -1.16
C LEU A 34 48.14 -32.93 0.13
N LYS A 35 48.72 -33.28 1.30
CA LYS A 35 48.11 -32.94 2.60
C LYS A 35 48.14 -31.44 2.84
N ASP A 36 49.24 -30.79 2.51
CA ASP A 36 49.41 -29.34 2.66
C ASP A 36 48.48 -28.59 1.70
N GLU A 37 48.39 -29.03 0.44
CA GLU A 37 47.46 -28.48 -0.55
C GLU A 37 46.00 -28.66 -0.09
N LYS A 38 45.64 -29.85 0.39
CA LYS A 38 44.30 -30.11 0.95
C LYS A 38 43.98 -29.16 2.11
N ALA A 39 44.91 -28.97 3.05
CA ALA A 39 44.71 -28.06 4.17
C ALA A 39 44.55 -26.59 3.70
N GLY A 40 45.29 -26.19 2.65
CA GLY A 40 45.14 -24.90 1.98
C GLY A 40 43.74 -24.71 1.40
N VAL A 41 43.28 -25.67 0.60
CA VAL A 41 41.94 -25.65 -0.03
C VAL A 41 40.82 -25.64 1.00
N GLU A 42 40.93 -26.43 2.08
CA GLU A 42 39.95 -26.44 3.16
C GLU A 42 39.84 -25.07 3.86
N LYS A 43 40.97 -24.39 4.05
CA LYS A 43 41.01 -23.04 4.63
C LYS A 43 40.38 -22.00 3.70
N GLU A 44 40.71 -22.03 2.41
CA GLU A 44 40.10 -21.14 1.41
C GLU A 44 38.58 -21.36 1.31
N LEU A 45 38.14 -22.62 1.31
CA LEU A 45 36.72 -22.96 1.31
C LEU A 45 36.00 -22.43 2.56
N ALA A 46 36.62 -22.50 3.74
CA ALA A 46 36.05 -21.94 4.96
C ALA A 46 35.91 -20.42 4.89
N VAL A 47 36.90 -19.72 4.32
CA VAL A 47 36.85 -18.26 4.13
C VAL A 47 35.75 -17.89 3.14
N LEU A 48 35.64 -18.58 2.00
CA LEU A 48 34.60 -18.35 1.01
C LEU A 48 33.19 -18.56 1.59
N LYS A 49 32.97 -19.67 2.32
CA LYS A 49 31.69 -19.94 2.99
C LYS A 49 31.31 -18.83 3.98
N ASN A 50 32.26 -18.35 4.78
CA ASN A 50 32.01 -17.27 5.73
C ASN A 50 31.70 -15.94 5.02
N SER A 51 32.40 -15.64 3.93
CA SER A 51 32.13 -14.47 3.09
C SER A 51 30.73 -14.53 2.47
N ASP A 52 30.33 -15.68 1.94
CA ASP A 52 29.01 -15.84 1.32
C ASP A 52 27.89 -15.71 2.36
N LEU A 53 28.05 -16.31 3.55
CA LEU A 53 27.11 -16.13 4.66
C LEU A 53 26.99 -14.66 5.09
N ALA A 54 28.08 -13.90 5.09
CA ALA A 54 28.07 -12.48 5.42
C ALA A 54 27.30 -11.66 4.37
N LYS A 55 27.48 -11.96 3.08
CA LYS A 55 26.75 -11.32 1.98
C LYS A 55 25.25 -11.64 2.02
N ASP A 56 24.89 -12.90 2.29
CA ASP A 56 23.50 -13.33 2.41
C ASP A 56 22.80 -12.62 3.58
N LEU A 57 23.51 -12.46 4.71
CA LEU A 57 23.01 -11.71 5.85
C LEU A 57 22.79 -10.23 5.51
N GLU A 58 23.77 -9.59 4.85
CA GLU A 58 23.68 -8.19 4.43
C GLU A 58 22.52 -7.98 3.44
N LEU A 59 22.37 -8.87 2.46
CA LEU A 59 21.27 -8.84 1.48
C LEU A 59 19.92 -8.99 2.18
N THR A 60 19.82 -9.89 3.15
CA THR A 60 18.59 -10.11 3.94
C THR A 60 18.25 -8.88 4.77
N GLN A 61 19.23 -8.27 5.44
CA GLN A 61 19.04 -7.04 6.21
C GLN A 61 18.62 -5.87 5.32
N LEU A 62 19.19 -5.75 4.12
CA LEU A 62 18.82 -4.72 3.16
C LEU A 62 17.37 -4.91 2.68
N LYS A 63 16.99 -6.14 2.32
CA LYS A 63 15.61 -6.47 1.92
C LYS A 63 14.63 -6.17 3.05
N LEU A 64 14.97 -6.53 4.28
CA LEU A 64 14.15 -6.26 5.46
C LEU A 64 13.94 -4.75 5.66
N LYS A 65 15.03 -3.98 5.66
CA LYS A 65 14.99 -2.52 5.83
C LYS A 65 14.15 -1.83 4.75
N THR A 66 14.27 -2.26 3.50
CA THR A 66 13.44 -1.75 2.40
C THR A 66 11.97 -2.10 2.63
N SER A 67 11.68 -3.36 3.00
CA SER A 67 10.31 -3.81 3.25
C SER A 67 9.65 -3.08 4.43
N GLU A 68 10.40 -2.79 5.51
CA GLU A 68 9.92 -2.01 6.64
C GLU A 68 9.62 -0.56 6.27
N LYS A 69 10.48 0.04 5.44
CA LYS A 69 10.26 1.39 4.91
C LYS A 69 8.98 1.43 4.06
N ASP A 70 8.85 0.54 3.10
CA ASP A 70 7.69 0.47 2.20
C ASP A 70 6.40 0.22 3.00
N LEU A 71 6.43 -0.66 4.01
CA LEU A 71 5.30 -0.91 4.90
C LEU A 71 4.92 0.36 5.70
N SER A 72 5.90 1.08 6.22
CA SER A 72 5.67 2.32 6.97
C SER A 72 5.05 3.41 6.08
N GLU A 73 5.55 3.57 4.86
CA GLU A 73 5.00 4.52 3.89
C GLU A 73 3.57 4.14 3.47
N SER A 74 3.32 2.85 3.20
CA SER A 74 1.99 2.34 2.91
C SER A 74 1.01 2.58 4.06
N LYS A 75 1.41 2.34 5.31
CA LYS A 75 0.57 2.63 6.49
C LYS A 75 0.19 4.10 6.59
N LYS A 76 1.13 5.01 6.31
CA LYS A 76 0.86 6.46 6.30
C LYS A 76 -0.15 6.84 5.22
N GLU A 77 0.00 6.28 4.03
CA GLU A 77 -0.92 6.56 2.92
C GLU A 77 -2.32 6.01 3.20
N VAL A 78 -2.43 4.79 3.75
CA VAL A 78 -3.72 4.22 4.17
C VAL A 78 -4.40 5.09 5.23
N ALA A 79 -3.66 5.56 6.24
CA ALA A 79 -4.20 6.47 7.25
C ALA A 79 -4.70 7.79 6.64
N ARG A 80 -3.93 8.36 5.70
CA ARG A 80 -4.31 9.58 4.96
C ARG A 80 -5.60 9.36 4.18
N LEU A 81 -5.68 8.28 3.40
CA LEU A 81 -6.88 7.92 2.64
C LEU A 81 -8.08 7.67 3.55
N GLY A 82 -7.89 6.98 4.67
CA GLY A 82 -8.94 6.79 5.68
C GLY A 82 -9.52 8.11 6.17
N SER A 83 -8.67 9.08 6.52
CA SER A 83 -9.14 10.41 6.94
C SER A 83 -9.92 11.15 5.85
N ARG A 84 -9.51 11.01 4.59
CA ARG A 84 -10.20 11.61 3.44
C ARG A 84 -11.57 10.98 3.25
N VAL A 85 -11.67 9.65 3.35
CA VAL A 85 -12.95 8.94 3.28
C VAL A 85 -13.90 9.42 4.37
N THR A 86 -13.46 9.47 5.63
CA THR A 86 -14.30 9.98 6.74
C THR A 86 -14.77 11.41 6.52
N THR A 87 -13.90 12.27 5.97
CA THR A 87 -14.24 13.66 5.64
C THR A 87 -15.32 13.73 4.55
N LEU A 88 -15.18 12.93 3.49
CA LEU A 88 -16.15 12.83 2.40
C LEU A 88 -17.49 12.27 2.88
N GLU A 89 -17.48 11.21 3.69
CA GLU A 89 -18.70 10.63 4.30
C GLU A 89 -19.42 11.65 5.18
N THR A 90 -18.67 12.40 5.99
CA THR A 90 -19.21 13.48 6.82
C THR A 90 -19.82 14.58 5.96
N GLY A 91 -19.13 15.01 4.90
CA GLY A 91 -19.64 15.99 3.94
C GLY A 91 -20.94 15.51 3.26
N LEU A 92 -20.96 14.27 2.79
CA LEU A 92 -22.14 13.67 2.15
C LEU A 92 -23.35 13.60 3.10
N ASN A 93 -23.13 13.21 4.35
CA ASN A 93 -24.18 13.20 5.37
C ASN A 93 -24.73 14.60 5.67
N LYS A 94 -23.86 15.63 5.63
CA LYS A 94 -24.28 17.03 5.76
C LYS A 94 -25.04 17.55 4.55
N ILE A 95 -24.70 17.11 3.33
CA ILE A 95 -25.33 17.55 2.07
C ILE A 95 -26.70 16.92 1.83
N ARG A 96 -26.90 15.65 2.22
CA ARG A 96 -28.15 14.89 2.00
C ARG A 96 -29.44 15.63 2.40
N PRO A 97 -29.55 16.27 3.59
CA PRO A 97 -30.77 17.01 3.94
C PRO A 97 -31.02 18.19 3.00
N TYR A 98 -29.99 18.88 2.53
CA TYR A 98 -30.12 19.97 1.56
C TYR A 98 -30.63 19.49 0.20
N LEU A 99 -30.14 18.34 -0.29
CA LEU A 99 -30.65 17.73 -1.53
C LEU A 99 -32.13 17.36 -1.42
N ASN A 100 -32.54 16.78 -0.28
CA ASN A 100 -33.94 16.46 -0.02
C ASN A 100 -34.83 17.71 -0.03
N ALA A 101 -34.33 18.83 0.50
CA ALA A 101 -35.04 20.11 0.49
C ALA A 101 -35.12 20.70 -0.93
N ILE A 102 -34.02 20.69 -1.70
CA ILE A 102 -34.03 21.10 -3.11
C ILE A 102 -35.08 20.30 -3.89
N GLU A 103 -35.06 18.98 -3.80
CA GLU A 103 -35.99 18.12 -4.54
C GLU A 103 -37.44 18.47 -4.21
N ALA A 104 -37.76 18.69 -2.93
CA ALA A 104 -39.12 19.01 -2.52
C ALA A 104 -39.56 20.42 -2.97
N VAL A 105 -38.68 21.42 -2.87
CA VAL A 105 -38.96 22.78 -3.34
C VAL A 105 -39.09 22.81 -4.87
N GLN A 106 -38.25 22.06 -5.59
CA GLN A 106 -38.34 21.92 -7.05
C GLN A 106 -39.64 21.25 -7.47
N LYS A 107 -40.08 20.18 -6.78
CA LYS A 107 -41.36 19.51 -7.07
C LYS A 107 -42.55 20.45 -6.92
N VAL A 108 -42.49 21.42 -6.01
CA VAL A 108 -43.55 22.43 -5.87
C VAL A 108 -43.72 23.22 -7.17
N VAL A 109 -42.61 23.67 -7.77
CA VAL A 109 -42.66 24.59 -8.92
C VAL A 109 -42.53 23.96 -10.31
N LEU A 110 -41.95 22.75 -10.40
CA LEU A 110 -41.71 22.02 -11.66
C LEU A 110 -42.61 20.79 -11.82
N GLY A 111 -43.47 20.48 -10.85
CA GLY A 111 -44.35 19.32 -10.92
C GLY A 111 -45.43 19.46 -11.98
N ASP A 112 -45.79 18.35 -12.65
CA ASP A 112 -46.79 18.28 -13.72
C ASP A 112 -48.22 18.70 -13.28
N THR A 113 -48.45 18.83 -11.97
CA THR A 113 -49.75 19.16 -11.37
C THR A 113 -49.88 20.64 -10.98
N GLY A 114 -48.84 21.45 -11.23
CA GLY A 114 -48.77 22.83 -10.73
C GLY A 114 -48.55 22.90 -9.21
N ILE A 115 -48.52 24.12 -8.66
CA ILE A 115 -48.35 24.31 -7.22
C ILE A 115 -49.62 23.84 -6.49
N THR A 116 -49.45 22.91 -5.54
CA THR A 116 -50.53 22.44 -4.67
C THR A 116 -50.17 22.61 -3.19
N LYS A 117 -51.19 22.76 -2.34
CA LYS A 117 -51.01 22.80 -0.88
C LYS A 117 -50.30 21.56 -0.34
N GLY A 118 -50.54 20.39 -0.95
CA GLY A 118 -49.88 19.15 -0.59
C GLY A 118 -48.37 19.16 -0.86
N LEU A 119 -47.94 19.70 -2.00
CA LEU A 119 -46.52 19.84 -2.34
C LEU A 119 -45.81 20.82 -1.39
N VAL A 120 -46.45 21.96 -1.08
CA VAL A 120 -45.92 22.93 -0.11
C VAL A 120 -45.80 22.32 1.28
N ALA A 121 -46.83 21.61 1.75
CA ALA A 121 -46.82 20.93 3.04
C ALA A 121 -45.77 19.80 3.12
N ASN A 122 -45.43 19.17 1.99
CA ASN A 122 -44.35 18.18 1.91
C ASN A 122 -42.95 18.83 2.02
N ALA A 123 -42.79 20.02 1.43
CA ALA A 123 -41.53 20.76 1.44
C ALA A 123 -41.24 21.42 2.79
N ASP A 124 -42.26 21.91 3.50
CA ASP A 124 -42.15 22.58 4.81
C ASP A 124 -41.25 21.85 5.83
N PRO A 125 -41.47 20.56 6.16
CA PRO A 125 -40.63 19.87 7.13
C PRO A 125 -39.20 19.64 6.64
N LYS A 126 -38.98 19.54 5.32
CA LYS A 126 -37.65 19.32 4.72
C LYS A 126 -36.81 20.59 4.73
N VAL A 127 -37.43 21.73 4.45
CA VAL A 127 -36.78 23.04 4.58
C VAL A 127 -36.49 23.35 6.05
N SER A 128 -37.46 23.11 6.94
CA SER A 128 -37.29 23.36 8.38
C SER A 128 -36.19 22.49 9.02
N ALA A 129 -36.02 21.26 8.53
CA ALA A 129 -34.97 20.35 9.00
C ALA A 129 -33.55 20.88 8.75
N LEU A 130 -33.37 21.83 7.81
CA LEU A 130 -32.07 22.46 7.54
C LEU A 130 -31.64 23.41 8.67
N LYS A 131 -32.58 23.88 9.51
CA LYS A 131 -32.33 24.82 10.62
C LYS A 131 -31.56 26.08 10.19
N ASP A 132 -31.72 26.47 8.93
CA ASP A 132 -31.08 27.65 8.35
C ASP A 132 -32.13 28.76 8.25
N GLN A 133 -31.88 29.87 8.94
CA GLN A 133 -32.82 30.98 9.03
C GLN A 133 -33.00 31.72 7.70
N GLU A 134 -31.94 31.82 6.89
CA GLU A 134 -31.99 32.48 5.58
C GLU A 134 -32.83 31.65 4.61
N ILE A 135 -32.56 30.35 4.52
CA ILE A 135 -33.35 29.42 3.71
C ILE A 135 -34.81 29.42 4.16
N SER A 136 -35.06 29.36 5.47
CA SER A 136 -36.41 29.40 6.03
C SER A 136 -37.13 30.70 5.68
N GLY A 137 -36.43 31.84 5.70
CA GLY A 137 -36.96 33.14 5.32
C GLY A 137 -37.31 33.23 3.82
N HIS A 138 -36.43 32.73 2.94
CA HIS A 138 -36.73 32.66 1.49
C HIS A 138 -37.92 31.74 1.20
N TRP A 139 -37.98 30.60 1.88
CA TRP A 139 -39.09 29.66 1.74
C TRP A 139 -40.41 30.27 2.20
N GLN A 140 -40.42 31.01 3.32
CA GLN A 140 -41.63 31.68 3.79
C GLN A 140 -42.10 32.75 2.79
N LYS A 141 -41.18 33.57 2.25
CA LYS A 141 -41.51 34.54 1.20
C LYS A 141 -42.09 33.87 -0.06
N ALA A 142 -41.56 32.71 -0.44
CA ALA A 142 -42.08 31.95 -1.57
C ALA A 142 -43.52 31.48 -1.33
N LYS A 143 -43.82 30.99 -0.13
CA LYS A 143 -45.19 30.59 0.27
C LYS A 143 -46.16 31.77 0.30
N ASP A 144 -45.74 32.90 0.86
CA ASP A 144 -46.57 34.10 0.97
C ASP A 144 -46.92 34.71 -0.39
N ASN A 145 -46.14 34.38 -1.43
CA ASN A 145 -46.37 34.85 -2.79
C ASN A 145 -47.29 33.94 -3.64
N ILE A 146 -47.71 32.78 -3.12
CA ILE A 146 -48.62 31.91 -3.84
C ILE A 146 -50.03 32.50 -3.78
N ASP A 147 -50.57 32.85 -4.95
CA ASP A 147 -51.97 33.18 -5.10
C ASP A 147 -52.76 31.89 -5.37
N TRP A 148 -53.44 31.42 -4.33
CA TRP A 148 -54.23 30.19 -4.38
C TRP A 148 -55.55 30.34 -5.12
N GLU A 149 -56.04 31.56 -5.35
CA GLU A 149 -57.32 31.82 -6.02
C GLU A 149 -57.15 31.71 -7.54
N VAL A 150 -56.05 32.23 -8.07
CA VAL A 150 -55.74 32.17 -9.52
C VAL A 150 -54.67 31.14 -9.86
N MET A 151 -54.22 30.36 -8.86
CA MET A 151 -53.07 29.45 -8.99
C MET A 151 -51.85 30.14 -9.61
N GLY A 152 -51.58 31.36 -9.15
CA GLY A 152 -50.48 32.20 -9.62
C GLY A 152 -49.30 32.17 -8.65
N TRP A 153 -48.07 32.29 -9.17
CA TRP A 153 -46.87 32.40 -8.35
C TRP A 153 -45.73 33.07 -9.11
N GLN A 154 -44.80 33.69 -8.38
CA GLN A 154 -43.55 34.20 -8.95
C GLN A 154 -42.43 33.19 -8.74
N GLN A 155 -41.90 32.65 -9.83
CA GLN A 155 -40.81 31.67 -9.82
C GLN A 155 -39.55 32.17 -9.08
N ARG A 156 -39.31 33.49 -9.06
CA ARG A 156 -38.14 34.10 -8.43
C ARG A 156 -37.98 33.72 -6.96
N TYR A 157 -39.04 33.73 -6.16
CA TYR A 157 -38.92 33.47 -4.71
C TYR A 157 -38.55 32.02 -4.39
N PHE A 158 -39.03 31.06 -5.21
CA PHE A 158 -38.62 29.67 -5.13
C PHE A 158 -37.17 29.49 -5.61
N GLY A 159 -36.80 30.21 -6.67
CA GLY A 159 -35.43 30.28 -7.18
C GLY A 159 -34.42 30.79 -6.14
N ASP A 160 -34.78 31.82 -5.38
CA ASP A 160 -33.94 32.35 -4.28
C ASP A 160 -33.74 31.30 -3.17
N THR A 161 -34.80 30.56 -2.83
CA THR A 161 -34.74 29.45 -1.85
C THR A 161 -33.78 28.36 -2.31
N ILE A 162 -33.94 27.88 -3.55
CA ILE A 162 -33.08 26.84 -4.14
C ILE A 162 -31.64 27.32 -4.24
N SER A 163 -31.41 28.55 -4.70
CA SER A 163 -30.07 29.13 -4.87
C SER A 163 -29.34 29.22 -3.53
N THR A 164 -30.03 29.65 -2.48
CA THR A 164 -29.46 29.70 -1.12
C THR A 164 -29.09 28.30 -0.62
N ILE A 165 -29.93 27.29 -0.87
CA ILE A 165 -29.62 25.90 -0.52
C ILE A 165 -28.36 25.42 -1.28
N ILE A 166 -28.26 25.70 -2.58
CA ILE A 166 -27.08 25.33 -3.39
C ILE A 166 -25.81 25.99 -2.84
N LEU A 167 -25.86 27.28 -2.47
CA LEU A 167 -24.73 27.98 -1.86
C LEU A 167 -24.29 27.32 -0.54
N ARG A 168 -25.22 26.83 0.28
CA ARG A 168 -24.88 26.07 1.50
C ARG A 168 -24.19 24.75 1.19
N ILE A 169 -24.63 24.04 0.15
CA ILE A 169 -23.99 22.79 -0.31
C ILE A 169 -22.54 23.06 -0.74
N LEU A 170 -22.32 24.12 -1.53
CA LEU A 170 -20.98 24.49 -2.00
C LEU A 170 -20.02 24.80 -0.84
N ASN A 171 -20.52 25.37 0.25
CA ASN A 171 -19.73 25.65 1.46
C ASN A 171 -19.44 24.42 2.34
N ILE A 172 -20.07 23.26 2.06
CA ILE A 172 -19.85 22.01 2.81
C ILE A 172 -18.78 21.13 2.14
N LEU A 173 -18.60 21.26 0.83
CA LEU A 173 -17.62 20.48 0.10
C LEU A 173 -16.21 20.92 0.49
N PRO A 174 -15.31 19.98 0.84
CA PRO A 174 -13.90 20.32 1.02
C PRO A 174 -13.29 20.77 -0.32
N ASP A 175 -12.39 21.75 -0.25
CA ASP A 175 -11.58 22.23 -1.40
C ASP A 175 -10.80 21.09 -2.10
#